data_AF-D6RF96-F1
#
_entry.id   AF-D6RF96-F1
#
_cell.length_a   1.000
_cell.length_b   1.000
_cell.length_c   1.000
_cell.angle_alpha   90.00
_cell.angle_beta   90.00
_cell.angle_gamma   90.00
#
_symmetry.space_group_name_H-M   'P 1'
#
loop_
_entity.id
_entity.type
_entity.pdbx_description
1 polymer ?
#
loop_
_entity_poly.entity_id
_entity_poly.type
_entity_poly.pdbx_seq_one_letter_code
_entity_poly.pdbx_strand_id
1 'polypeptide(L)'
;MNMPVNKSPMINTCGGISSPYHEELWKLNFQHLSGERGHKSRPTFSITKEFILRFNQTQNSKEKEELLELARKIILRCKRKLGLKTLGSGRHVHLPAAWTEVIYLAQCKGEIQDGTYFK
;
A
#
# COMPACT_ATOMS: atom_id res chain seq x y z
N MET A 1 1.09 -5.74 -48.36
CA MET A 1 1.34 -4.67 -47.38
C MET A 1 0.54 -5.02 -46.13
N ASN A 2 1.18 -5.60 -45.11
CA ASN A 2 0.54 -5.97 -43.85
C ASN A 2 0.51 -4.75 -42.93
N MET A 3 -0.69 -4.31 -42.52
CA MET A 3 -0.83 -3.28 -41.49
C MET A 3 -0.86 -3.94 -40.10
N PRO A 4 -0.01 -3.54 -39.13
CA PRO A 4 -0.11 -4.05 -37.79
C PRO A 4 -1.27 -3.34 -37.07
N VAL A 5 -2.27 -4.12 -36.64
CA VAL A 5 -3.33 -3.61 -35.77
C VAL A 5 -2.71 -3.31 -34.41
N ASN A 6 -2.41 -2.02 -34.19
CA ASN A 6 -1.97 -1.51 -32.90
C ASN A 6 -3.13 -1.62 -31.91
N LYS A 7 -3.12 -2.65 -31.06
CA LYS A 7 -4.04 -2.77 -29.93
C LYS A 7 -3.63 -1.73 -28.89
N SER A 8 -4.22 -0.54 -28.96
CA SER A 8 -4.09 0.44 -27.88
C SER A 8 -4.54 -0.19 -26.56
N PRO A 9 -3.81 -0.01 -25.45
CA PRO A 9 -4.29 -0.45 -24.15
C PRO A 9 -5.58 0.32 -23.87
N MET A 10 -6.69 -0.40 -23.67
CA MET A 10 -7.92 0.21 -23.18
C MET A 10 -7.63 0.78 -21.79
N ILE A 11 -7.46 2.10 -21.72
CA ILE A 11 -7.44 2.85 -20.48
C ILE A 11 -8.88 2.83 -19.96
N ASN A 12 -9.14 1.99 -18.96
CA ASN A 12 -10.40 2.06 -18.22
C ASN A 12 -10.33 3.25 -17.25
N THR A 13 -10.83 4.39 -17.71
CA THR A 13 -11.26 5.49 -16.84
C THR A 13 -12.35 4.99 -15.91
N CYS A 14 -11.99 4.52 -14.71
CA CYS A 14 -12.80 4.50 -13.48
C CYS A 14 -11.97 3.93 -12.33
N GLY A 15 -11.86 4.69 -11.24
CA GLY A 15 -10.99 4.40 -10.10
C GLY A 15 -11.45 3.23 -9.26
N GLY A 16 -11.01 2.03 -9.64
CA GLY A 16 -11.10 0.83 -8.83
C GLY A 16 -10.07 -0.17 -9.32
N ILE A 17 -8.90 -0.22 -8.67
CA ILE A 17 -7.87 -1.21 -8.99
C ILE A 17 -8.36 -2.58 -8.50
N SER A 18 -9.10 -3.29 -9.35
CA SER A 18 -9.29 -4.73 -9.23
C SER A 18 -9.06 -5.36 -10.59
N SER A 19 -7.80 -5.32 -11.02
CA SER A 19 -7.33 -6.13 -12.14
C SER A 19 -6.69 -7.40 -11.58
N PRO A 20 -6.93 -8.59 -12.15
CA PRO A 20 -6.24 -9.83 -11.76
C PRO A 20 -4.70 -9.68 -11.82
N TYR A 21 -4.19 -8.82 -12.71
CA TYR A 21 -2.76 -8.45 -12.77
C TYR A 21 -2.23 -7.83 -11.47
N HIS A 22 -3.05 -7.03 -10.80
CA HIS A 22 -2.63 -6.41 -9.55
C HIS A 22 -2.54 -7.47 -8.45
N GLU A 23 -3.44 -8.46 -8.41
CA GLU A 23 -3.35 -9.52 -7.42
C GLU A 23 -2.11 -10.41 -7.60
N GLU A 24 -1.69 -10.68 -8.84
CA GLU A 24 -0.46 -11.42 -9.17
C GLU A 24 0.82 -10.65 -8.84
N LEU A 25 0.88 -9.35 -9.19
CA LEU A 25 2.01 -8.47 -8.81
C LEU A 25 2.20 -8.42 -7.30
N TRP A 26 1.12 -8.49 -6.54
CA TRP A 26 1.18 -8.46 -5.09
C TRP A 26 1.76 -9.77 -4.58
N LYS A 27 1.26 -10.93 -5.05
CA LYS A 27 1.82 -12.25 -4.69
C LYS A 27 3.34 -12.32 -4.93
N LEU A 28 3.84 -11.76 -6.02
CA LEU A 28 5.28 -11.70 -6.33
C LEU A 28 6.08 -10.84 -5.35
N ASN A 29 5.58 -9.66 -4.98
CA ASN A 29 6.25 -8.79 -4.00
C ASN A 29 6.32 -9.42 -2.59
N PHE A 30 5.39 -10.31 -2.25
CA PHE A 30 5.37 -11.00 -0.95
C PHE A 30 6.33 -12.20 -0.91
N GLN A 31 6.48 -12.94 -2.01
CA GLN A 31 7.34 -14.13 -2.08
C GLN A 31 8.83 -13.83 -1.83
N HIS A 32 9.31 -12.66 -2.28
CA HIS A 32 10.70 -12.25 -2.05
C HIS A 32 11.01 -11.82 -0.60
N LEU A 33 9.99 -11.56 0.22
CA LEU A 33 10.15 -11.11 1.61
C LEU A 33 9.96 -12.25 2.63
N SER A 34 9.43 -13.40 2.20
CA SER A 34 9.23 -14.60 3.03
C SER A 34 10.47 -15.50 3.14
N GLY A 35 11.66 -14.98 2.84
CA GLY A 35 12.92 -15.70 3.01
C GLY A 35 13.19 -16.02 4.49
N GLU A 36 12.96 -17.29 4.85
CA GLU A 36 13.45 -18.02 6.01
C GLU A 36 13.31 -17.38 7.42
N ARG A 37 12.33 -17.89 8.19
CA ARG A 37 12.56 -18.67 9.44
C ARG A 37 11.26 -18.92 10.21
N GLY A 38 11.17 -20.12 10.80
CA GLY A 38 10.09 -20.55 11.68
C GLY A 38 9.94 -19.68 12.94
N HIS A 39 8.82 -19.90 13.64
CA HIS A 39 8.18 -19.06 14.67
C HIS A 39 7.24 -18.02 14.08
N LYS A 40 5.94 -18.09 14.46
CA LYS A 40 4.82 -17.20 14.06
C LYS A 40 5.34 -15.80 13.72
N SER A 41 5.62 -15.61 12.43
CA SER A 41 6.32 -14.42 11.96
C SER A 41 5.39 -13.24 12.14
N ARG A 42 5.85 -12.21 12.86
CA ARG A 42 5.18 -10.90 12.85
C ARG A 42 4.87 -10.55 11.38
N PRO A 43 3.67 -10.03 11.08
CA PRO A 43 3.33 -9.69 9.71
C PRO A 43 4.41 -8.77 9.13
N THR A 44 4.87 -9.10 7.93
CA THR A 44 5.94 -8.39 7.21
C THR A 44 5.61 -6.91 7.01
N PHE A 45 4.30 -6.59 6.93
CA PHE A 45 3.78 -5.25 6.80
C PHE A 45 2.87 -4.88 7.97
N SER A 46 2.86 -3.59 8.28
CA SER A 46 2.02 -3.04 9.34
C SER A 46 0.54 -2.96 8.93
N ILE A 47 0.25 -3.03 7.62
CA ILE A 47 -1.09 -2.92 7.04
C ILE A 47 -1.44 -4.21 6.33
N THR A 48 -2.65 -4.69 6.58
CA THR A 48 -3.20 -5.88 5.98
C THR A 48 -4.52 -5.57 5.27
N LYS A 49 -5.04 -6.52 4.49
CA LYS A 49 -6.36 -6.39 3.85
C LYS A 49 -7.47 -6.24 4.90
N GLU A 50 -7.34 -6.93 6.02
CA GLU A 50 -8.28 -6.87 7.14
C GLU A 50 -8.29 -5.48 7.79
N PHE A 51 -7.11 -4.84 7.91
CA PHE A 51 -7.04 -3.46 8.38
C PHE A 51 -7.81 -2.51 7.46
N ILE A 52 -7.60 -2.61 6.13
CA ILE A 52 -8.29 -1.76 5.15
C ILE A 52 -9.80 -1.99 5.20
N LEU A 53 -10.23 -3.25 5.24
CA LEU A 53 -11.64 -3.62 5.31
C LEU A 53 -12.30 -3.02 6.56
N ARG A 54 -11.68 -3.22 7.73
CA ARG A 54 -12.15 -2.71 9.02
C ARG A 54 -12.17 -1.18 9.06
N PHE A 55 -11.13 -0.54 8.54
CA PHE A 55 -11.04 0.91 8.41
C PHE A 55 -12.18 1.49 7.58
N ASN A 56 -12.50 0.85 6.45
CA ASN A 56 -13.52 1.33 5.52
C ASN A 56 -14.95 1.03 5.97
N GLN A 57 -15.16 0.01 6.79
CA GLN A 57 -16.49 -0.47 7.18
C GLN A 57 -16.91 -0.08 8.60
N THR A 58 -15.99 0.31 9.48
CA THR A 58 -16.35 0.66 10.86
C THR A 58 -17.30 1.86 10.92
N GLN A 59 -18.39 1.70 11.65
CA GLN A 59 -19.33 2.78 11.99
C GLN A 59 -19.09 3.32 13.41
N ASN A 60 -18.23 2.65 14.19
CA ASN A 60 -17.93 3.06 15.55
C ASN A 60 -16.92 4.22 15.52
N SER A 61 -17.34 5.38 16.02
CA SER A 61 -16.52 6.60 16.00
C SER A 61 -15.21 6.45 16.78
N LYS A 62 -15.24 5.75 17.92
CA LYS A 62 -14.05 5.52 18.75
C LYS A 62 -13.06 4.60 18.03
N GLU A 63 -13.55 3.49 17.49
CA GLU A 63 -12.73 2.54 16.74
C GLU A 63 -12.12 3.19 15.49
N LYS A 64 -12.90 4.03 14.80
CA LYS A 64 -12.43 4.77 13.63
C LYS A 64 -11.27 5.70 13.98
N GLU A 65 -11.33 6.42 15.10
CA GLU A 65 -10.22 7.27 15.54
C GLU A 65 -8.99 6.45 15.90
N GLU A 66 -9.15 5.32 16.59
CA GLU A 66 -8.03 4.41 16.91
C GLU A 66 -7.33 3.88 15.64
N LEU A 67 -8.12 3.52 14.62
CA LEU A 67 -7.62 3.08 13.33
C LEU A 67 -6.93 4.23 12.55
N LEU A 68 -7.45 5.46 12.65
CA LEU A 68 -6.83 6.66 12.09
C LEU A 68 -5.48 6.96 12.77
N GLU A 69 -5.39 6.91 14.09
CA GLU A 69 -4.12 7.08 14.80
C GLU A 69 -3.09 6.02 14.40
N LEU A 70 -3.53 4.76 14.24
CA LEU A 70 -2.67 3.69 13.77
C LEU A 70 -2.17 3.97 12.35
N ALA A 71 -3.05 4.39 11.45
CA ALA A 71 -2.66 4.78 10.10
C ALA A 71 -1.66 5.95 10.09
N ARG A 72 -1.88 6.99 10.92
CA ARG A 72 -0.93 8.12 11.07
C ARG A 72 0.46 7.65 11.50
N LYS A 73 0.54 6.70 12.45
CA LYS A 73 1.82 6.09 12.87
C LYS A 73 2.49 5.32 11.73
N ILE A 74 1.73 4.62 10.90
CA ILE A 74 2.26 3.87 9.76
C ILE A 74 2.73 4.82 8.64
N ILE A 75 1.98 5.89 8.35
CA ILE A 75 2.39 6.93 7.40
C ILE A 75 3.73 7.54 7.80
N LEU A 76 3.91 7.87 9.08
CA LEU A 76 5.18 8.40 9.58
C LEU A 76 6.35 7.42 9.36
N ARG A 77 6.11 6.12 9.56
CA ARG A 77 7.11 5.07 9.24
C ARG A 77 7.38 5.00 7.74
N CYS A 78 6.35 5.07 6.90
CA CYS A 78 6.51 5.09 5.45
C CYS A 78 7.32 6.30 4.99
N LYS A 79 7.04 7.51 5.49
CA LYS A 79 7.83 8.73 5.19
C LYS A 79 9.32 8.56 5.51
N ARG A 80 9.65 7.89 6.62
CA ARG A 80 11.05 7.55 6.97
C ARG A 80 11.64 6.50 6.03
N LYS A 81 10.92 5.40 5.78
CA LYS A 81 11.38 4.31 4.89
C LYS A 81 11.45 4.73 3.42
N LEU A 82 10.72 5.76 3.00
CA LEU A 82 10.82 6.37 1.67
C LEU A 82 12.03 7.29 1.54
N GLY A 83 12.65 7.71 2.65
CA GLY A 83 13.77 8.64 2.62
C GLY A 83 13.38 10.03 2.12
N LEU A 84 12.14 10.49 2.38
CA LEU A 84 11.67 11.79 1.86
C LEU A 84 12.55 12.96 2.30
N LYS A 85 13.18 12.87 3.48
CA LYS A 85 14.14 13.87 3.99
C LYS A 85 15.58 13.62 3.55
N THR A 86 15.88 12.47 2.98
CA THR A 86 17.23 11.99 2.68
C THR A 86 17.38 11.61 1.20
N LEU A 87 16.50 12.15 0.34
CA LEU A 87 16.49 11.91 -1.10
C LEU A 87 16.49 10.42 -1.48
N GLY A 88 15.75 9.61 -0.73
CA GLY A 88 15.65 8.17 -0.98
C GLY A 88 16.92 7.38 -0.62
N SER A 89 17.81 7.93 0.20
CA SER A 89 19.04 7.26 0.64
C SER A 89 19.14 7.15 2.16
N GLY A 90 19.87 6.15 2.67
CA GLY A 90 20.18 5.99 4.08
C GLY A 90 19.77 4.63 4.66
N ARG A 91 20.35 4.29 5.81
CA ARG A 91 20.20 2.96 6.45
C ARG A 91 18.75 2.55 6.75
N HIS A 92 17.85 3.52 6.90
CA HIS A 92 16.45 3.29 7.25
C HIS A 92 15.53 3.31 6.03
N VAL A 93 16.08 3.64 4.85
CA VAL A 93 15.32 3.67 3.60
C VAL A 93 15.17 2.25 3.09
N HIS A 94 13.94 1.87 2.83
CA HIS A 94 13.58 0.61 2.22
C HIS A 94 12.40 0.85 1.28
N LEU A 95 12.71 1.38 0.09
CA LEU A 95 11.73 1.86 -0.88
C LEU A 95 10.66 0.81 -1.22
N PRO A 96 10.98 -0.47 -1.53
CA PRO A 96 9.95 -1.44 -1.92
C PRO A 96 8.90 -1.63 -0.82
N ALA A 97 9.34 -1.92 0.41
CA ALA A 97 8.42 -2.09 1.54
C ALA A 97 7.62 -0.82 1.85
N ALA A 98 8.23 0.36 1.74
CA ALA A 98 7.54 1.61 2.00
C ALA A 98 6.46 1.91 0.95
N TRP A 99 6.78 1.74 -0.33
CA TRP A 99 5.84 1.88 -1.43
C TRP A 99 4.69 0.88 -1.31
N THR A 100 4.97 -0.38 -0.95
CA THR A 100 3.91 -1.36 -0.68
C THR A 100 2.96 -0.86 0.41
N GLU A 101 3.46 -0.50 1.61
CA GLU A 101 2.60 0.00 2.70
C GLU A 101 1.80 1.26 2.28
N VAL A 102 2.39 2.15 1.48
CA VAL A 102 1.70 3.34 0.94
C VAL A 102 0.56 2.96 -0.01
N ILE A 103 0.75 1.98 -0.88
CA ILE A 103 -0.31 1.53 -1.80
C ILE A 103 -1.46 0.87 -1.02
N TYR A 104 -1.15 0.13 0.05
CA TYR A 104 -2.17 -0.38 0.97
C TYR A 104 -2.92 0.78 1.68
N LEU A 105 -2.21 1.80 2.17
CA LEU A 105 -2.84 2.99 2.79
C LEU A 105 -3.79 3.73 1.85
N ALA A 106 -3.42 3.86 0.58
CA ALA A 106 -4.22 4.55 -0.43
C ALA A 106 -5.61 3.89 -0.64
N GLN A 107 -5.81 2.66 -0.18
CA GLN A 107 -7.09 1.96 -0.23
C GLN A 107 -7.99 2.25 0.99
N CYS A 108 -7.47 2.92 2.03
CA CYS A 108 -8.25 3.42 3.15
C CYS A 108 -8.97 4.72 2.72
N LYS A 109 -10.31 4.67 2.62
CA LYS A 109 -11.15 5.78 2.14
C LYS A 109 -11.11 6.99 3.08
N GLY A 110 -11.33 8.18 2.55
CA GLY A 110 -11.37 9.44 3.32
C GLY A 110 -10.00 10.08 3.46
N GLU A 111 -9.72 10.68 4.62
CA GLU A 111 -8.56 11.58 4.80
C GLU A 111 -7.18 10.96 4.46
N ILE A 112 -7.04 9.64 4.55
CA ILE A 112 -5.82 8.92 4.17
C ILE A 112 -5.65 8.91 2.64
N GLN A 113 -6.74 8.67 1.90
CA GLN A 113 -6.75 8.65 0.43
C GLN A 113 -6.54 10.04 -0.16
N ASP A 114 -7.07 11.09 0.49
CA ASP A 114 -6.98 12.47 0.01
C ASP A 114 -5.55 13.05 0.05
N GLY A 115 -4.58 12.27 0.52
CA GLY A 115 -3.16 12.63 0.51
C GLY A 115 -2.80 13.74 1.51
N THR A 116 -3.72 14.16 2.38
CA THR A 116 -3.51 15.19 3.40
C THR A 116 -2.29 14.87 4.27
N TYR A 117 -2.05 13.59 4.53
CA TYR A 117 -0.96 13.13 5.40
C TYR A 117 0.38 12.92 4.68
N PHE A 118 0.42 13.01 3.34
CA PHE A 118 1.63 12.86 2.53
C PHE A 118 2.21 14.18 2.00
N LYS A 119 1.46 15.28 2.13
CA LYS A 119 2.01 16.63 2.03
C LYS A 119 3.04 16.93 3.13
#